data_AF-A0A969F0Y1-F1
#
_entry.id   AF-A0A969F0Y1-F1
#
_cell.length_a   1.000
_cell.length_b   1.000
_cell.length_c   1.000
_cell.angle_alpha   90.00
_cell.angle_beta   90.00
_cell.angle_gamma   90.00
#
_symmetry.space_group_name_H-M   'P 1'
#
loop_
_entity.id
_entity.type
_entity.pdbx_description
1 polymer ?
#
loop_
_entity_poly.entity_id
_entity_poly.type
_entity_poly.pdbx_seq_one_letter_code
_entity_poly.pdbx_strand_id
1 'polypeptide(L)' 'MTDFGVLMFPTDYAVQPQVLAAEAEARGFESIFFPEHTHIPTSRVTPWPGGGDL' A
#
# COMPACT_ATOMS: atom_id res chain seq x y z
N MET A 1 11.02 22.21 -12.48
CA MET A 1 11.45 21.53 -11.24
C MET A 1 10.88 20.13 -11.31
N THR A 2 11.59 19.11 -10.84
CA THR A 2 11.12 17.72 -10.87
C THR A 2 10.50 17.41 -9.53
N ASP A 3 9.25 16.94 -9.53
CA ASP A 3 8.55 16.51 -8.32
C ASP A 3 8.77 15.01 -8.10
N PHE A 4 8.88 14.62 -6.84
CA PHE A 4 9.10 13.23 -6.42
C PHE A 4 7.94 12.76 -5.54
N GLY A 5 7.53 11.51 -5.74
CA GLY A 5 6.53 10.83 -4.93
C GLY A 5 7.08 9.56 -4.26
N VAL A 6 6.33 9.06 -3.28
CA VAL A 6 6.64 7.82 -2.56
C VAL A 6 5.57 6.78 -2.86
N LEU A 7 5.97 5.53 -3.07
CA LEU A 7 5.05 4.40 -3.17
C LEU A 7 5.24 3.48 -1.97
N MET A 8 4.14 3.13 -1.30
CA MET A 8 4.12 2.20 -0.17
C MET A 8 3.08 1.11 -0.41
N PHE A 9 3.42 -0.13 -0.06
CA PHE A 9 2.45 -1.21 0.07
C PHE A 9 2.00 -1.32 1.54
N PRO A 10 0.75 -0.98 1.89
CA PRO A 10 0.29 -1.03 3.26
C PRO A 10 0.00 -2.46 3.71
N THR A 11 0.49 -2.84 4.88
CA THR A 11 0.23 -4.11 5.56
C THR A 11 0.01 -3.87 7.05
N ASP A 12 -0.39 -4.89 7.79
CA ASP A 12 -0.57 -4.85 9.25
C ASP A 12 0.73 -4.59 10.03
N TYR A 13 1.89 -4.95 9.46
CA TYR A 13 3.21 -4.71 10.04
C TYR A 13 3.88 -3.41 9.56
N ALA A 14 3.29 -2.72 8.58
CA ALA A 14 3.88 -1.52 8.01
C ALA A 14 3.54 -0.25 8.83
N VAL A 15 4.25 0.85 8.55
CA VAL A 15 3.90 2.16 9.11
C VAL A 15 2.47 2.54 8.73
N GLN A 16 1.76 3.15 9.67
CA GLN A 16 0.39 3.61 9.41
C GLN A 16 0.38 4.65 8.27
N PRO A 17 -0.52 4.55 7.27
CA PRO A 17 -0.54 5.44 6.11
C PRO A 17 -0.58 6.93 6.44
N GLN A 18 -1.34 7.33 7.46
CA GLN A 18 -1.42 8.73 7.90
C GLN A 18 -0.10 9.26 8.47
N VAL A 19 0.70 8.39 9.10
CA VAL A 19 2.02 8.78 9.62
C VAL A 19 2.99 8.96 8.46
N LEU A 20 3.01 8.03 7.49
CA LEU A 20 3.82 8.18 6.29
C LEU A 20 3.45 9.44 5.51
N ALA A 21 2.15 9.77 5.42
CA ALA A 21 1.67 10.98 4.75
C ALA A 21 2.24 12.27 5.34
N ALA A 22 2.12 12.44 6.65
CA ALA A 22 2.67 13.60 7.32
C ALA A 22 4.20 13.71 7.14
N GLU A 23 4.92 12.59 7.23
CA GLU A 23 6.38 12.58 7.09
C GLU A 23 6.84 12.85 5.64
N ALA A 24 6.11 12.37 4.64
CA ALA A 24 6.41 12.62 3.24
C ALA A 24 6.20 14.10 2.87
N GLU A 25 5.10 14.69 3.32
CA GLU A 25 4.82 16.12 3.13
C GLU A 25 5.88 16.99 3.81
N ALA A 26 6.26 16.67 5.06
CA ALA A 26 7.31 17.36 5.79
C ALA A 26 8.70 17.30 5.11
N ARG A 27 8.91 16.34 4.19
CA ARG A 27 10.15 16.17 3.41
C ARG A 27 10.06 16.69 1.98
N GLY A 28 8.93 17.28 1.60
CA GLY A 28 8.72 17.87 0.28
C GLY A 28 8.45 16.86 -0.83
N PHE A 29 7.99 15.64 -0.50
CA PHE A 29 7.41 14.75 -1.50
C PHE A 29 6.02 15.25 -1.88
N GLU A 30 5.73 15.23 -3.17
CA GLU A 30 4.49 15.79 -3.72
C GLU A 30 3.32 14.80 -3.59
N SER A 31 3.61 13.51 -3.70
CA SER A 31 2.58 12.48 -3.76
C SER A 31 2.94 11.23 -2.96
N ILE A 32 1.89 10.54 -2.50
CA ILE A 32 1.97 9.17 -2.00
C ILE A 32 1.03 8.30 -2.82
N PHE A 33 1.56 7.16 -3.26
CA PHE A 33 0.82 6.15 -4.00
C PHE A 33 0.72 4.87 -3.17
N PHE A 34 -0.48 4.30 -3.13
CA PHE A 34 -0.74 2.97 -2.60
C PHE A 34 -1.21 2.07 -3.73
N PRO A 35 -0.73 0.82 -3.82
CA PRO A 35 -1.28 -0.14 -4.76
C PRO A 35 -2.71 -0.47 -4.35
N GLU A 36 -3.62 -0.48 -5.32
CA GLU A 36 -4.98 -0.94 -5.10
C GLU A 36 -5.07 -2.45 -5.33
N HIS A 37 -5.68 -3.15 -4.38
CA HIS A 37 -6.03 -4.56 -4.53
C HIS A 37 -7.42 -4.71 -5.14
N THR A 38 -7.55 -4.41 -6.43
CA THR A 38 -8.82 -4.41 -7.17
C THR A 38 -9.53 -5.77 -7.24
N HIS A 39 -8.86 -6.87 -6.88
CA HIS A 39 -9.38 -8.24 -7.06
C HIS A 39 -9.17 -9.14 -5.83
N ILE A 40 -9.28 -8.62 -4.60
CA ILE A 40 -9.35 -9.50 -3.43
C ILE A 40 -10.66 -10.30 -3.52
N PRO A 41 -10.59 -11.65 -3.58
CA PRO A 41 -11.79 -12.46 -3.61
C PRO A 41 -12.59 -12.22 -2.33
N THR A 42 -13.86 -11.84 -2.47
CA THR A 42 -14.80 -11.75 -1.34
C THR A 42 -15.18 -13.14 -0.81
N SER A 43 -14.86 -14.20 -1.56
CA SER A 43 -15.06 -15.60 -1.18
C SER A 43 -13.81 -16.42 -1.45
N ARG A 44 -13.58 -17.47 -0.66
CA ARG A 44 -12.45 -18.40 -0.83
C ARG A 44 -12.83 -19.65 -1.65
N VAL A 45 -13.81 -19.54 -2.57
CA VAL A 45 -14.32 -20.68 -3.36
C VAL A 45 -13.21 -21.32 -4.20
N THR A 46 -12.33 -20.49 -4.77
CA THR A 46 -11.11 -20.95 -5.43
C THR A 46 -9.92 -20.74 -4.50
N PRO A 47 -9.08 -21.76 -4.26
CA PRO A 47 -7.91 -21.64 -3.39
C PRO A 47 -6.89 -20.66 -3.98
N TRP A 48 -6.10 -20.03 -3.11
CA TRP A 48 -4.99 -19.19 -3.54
C TRP A 48 -3.94 -20.04 -4.30
N PRO A 49 -3.48 -19.62 -5.50
CA PRO A 49 -2.62 -20.45 -6.35
C PRO A 49 -1.27 -20.85 -5.73
N GLY A 50 -0.77 -20.09 -4.74
CA GLY A 50 0.49 -20.38 -4.08
C GLY A 50 0.40 -21.35 -2.88
N GLY A 51 -0.82 -21.79 -2.51
CA GLY A 51 -1.05 -22.75 -1.42
C GLY A 51 -0.91 -22.19 0.01
N GLY A 52 -1.55 -22.84 0.99
CA GLY A 52 -1.47 -22.48 2.42
C GLY A 52 -2.67 -21.69 2.94
N ASP A 53 -2.77 -21.60 4.27
CA ASP A 53 -3.78 -20.81 4.95
C ASP A 53 -3.34 -19.33 5.01
N LEU A 54 -4.24 -18.43 4.57
CA LEU A 54 -4.18 -16.99 4.83
C LEU A 54 -4.85 -16.68 6.16
#